data_AF-A0A8S0H2A6-F1
#
_entry.id   AF-A0A8S0H2A6-F1
#
_cell.length_a   1.000
_cell.length_b   1.000
_cell.length_c   1.000
_cell.angle_alpha   90.00
_cell.angle_beta   90.00
_cell.angle_gamma   90.00
#
_symmetry.space_group_name_H-M   'P 1'
#
loop_
_entity.id
_entity.type
_entity.pdbx_description
1 polymer ?
#
loop_
_entity_poly.entity_id
_entity_poly.type
_entity_poly.pdbx_seq_one_letter_code
_entity_poly.pdbx_strand_id
1 'polypeptide(L)'
;MQLNLTNTQMLFLGFPLGFAASGIYSGMGAFLTELYPSAVRANGQAFSYNFGRAVGALFPGLVGFISAKYSLGTAIAIFAGGAYCLVLVVTFFLPETKGKQLH
;
A
#
# COMPACT_ATOMS: atom_id res chain seq x y z
N MET A 1 -17.46 -5.94 -15.36
CA MET A 1 -18.02 -7.23 -14.89
C MET A 1 -18.11 -7.14 -13.37
N GLN A 2 -19.29 -6.86 -12.83
CA GLN A 2 -19.53 -6.99 -11.39
C GLN A 2 -19.66 -8.48 -11.10
N LEU A 3 -18.74 -9.02 -10.30
CA LEU A 3 -18.85 -10.39 -9.81
C LEU A 3 -19.98 -10.42 -8.77
N ASN A 4 -21.04 -11.18 -9.04
CA ASN A 4 -22.10 -11.42 -8.08
C ASN A 4 -21.59 -12.38 -7.00
N LEU A 5 -20.89 -11.82 -6.00
CA LEU A 5 -20.40 -12.57 -4.85
C LEU A 5 -21.47 -12.61 -3.76
N THR A 6 -21.68 -13.80 -3.19
CA THR A 6 -22.53 -13.97 -2.01
C THR A 6 -21.85 -13.42 -0.75
N ASN A 7 -22.63 -13.05 0.28
CA ASN A 7 -22.11 -12.54 1.56
C ASN A 7 -21.09 -13.49 2.19
N THR A 8 -21.33 -14.80 2.09
CA THR A 8 -20.41 -15.84 2.58
C THR A 8 -19.09 -15.82 1.81
N GLN A 9 -19.13 -15.66 0.49
CA GLN A 9 -17.91 -15.53 -0.32
C GLN A 9 -17.14 -14.25 0.03
N MET A 10 -17.84 -13.13 0.24
CA MET A 10 -17.19 -11.88 0.68
C MET A 10 -16.51 -12.02 2.04
N LEU A 11 -17.13 -12.75 2.99
CA LEU A 11 -16.55 -12.99 4.30
C LEU A 11 -15.23 -13.77 4.20
N PHE A 12 -15.23 -14.87 3.43
CA PHE A 12 -14.02 -15.68 3.25
C PHE A 12 -12.95 -14.97 2.41
N LEU A 13 -13.32 -14.19 1.40
CA LEU A 13 -12.38 -13.40 0.59
C LEU A 13 -11.85 -12.17 1.34
N GLY A 14 -12.58 -11.67 2.34
CA GLY A 14 -12.17 -10.57 3.19
C GLY A 14 -10.96 -10.92 4.06
N PHE A 15 -10.83 -12.17 4.50
CA PHE A 15 -9.68 -12.62 5.29
C PHE A 15 -8.33 -12.49 4.56
N PRO A 16 -8.10 -13.12 3.38
CA PRO A 16 -6.84 -12.99 2.66
C PRO A 16 -6.59 -11.55 2.19
N LEU A 17 -7.66 -10.83 1.82
CA LEU A 17 -7.55 -9.42 1.46
C LEU A 17 -7.07 -8.57 2.64
N GLY A 18 -7.68 -8.74 3.82
CA GLY A 18 -7.29 -8.03 5.04
C GLY A 18 -5.90 -8.42 5.55
N PHE A 19 -5.55 -9.70 5.45
CA PHE A 19 -4.22 -10.20 5.77
C PHE A 19 -3.15 -9.57 4.88
N ALA A 20 -3.35 -9.56 3.55
CA ALA A 20 -2.41 -8.94 2.62
C ALA A 20 -2.34 -7.41 2.82
N ALA A 21 -3.50 -6.76 3.00
CA ALA A 21 -3.59 -5.33 3.24
C ALA A 21 -2.90 -4.91 4.55
N SER A 22 -2.92 -5.76 5.58
CA SER A 22 -2.23 -5.50 6.85
C SER A 22 -0.76 -5.91 6.82
N GLY A 23 -0.45 -7.02 6.14
CA GLY A 23 0.88 -7.62 6.06
C GLY A 23 1.90 -6.69 5.43
N ILE A 24 1.51 -5.91 4.41
CA ILE A 24 2.39 -4.92 3.78
C ILE A 24 2.86 -3.83 4.76
N TYR A 25 2.06 -3.48 5.78
CA TYR A 25 2.42 -2.48 6.79
C TYR A 25 3.30 -3.05 7.92
N SER A 26 3.32 -4.37 8.10
CA SER A 26 4.02 -5.02 9.22
C SER A 26 5.52 -4.71 9.24
N GLY A 27 6.19 -4.76 8.08
CA GLY A 27 7.62 -4.52 7.96
C GLY A 27 8.02 -3.04 7.88
N MET A 28 7.09 -2.14 7.55
CA MET A 28 7.43 -0.73 7.27
C MET A 28 7.97 0.00 8.51
N GLY A 29 7.42 -0.28 9.69
CA GLY A 29 7.87 0.36 10.93
C GLY A 29 9.34 0.08 11.22
N ALA A 30 9.72 -1.21 11.22
CA ALA A 30 11.11 -1.63 11.43
C ALA A 30 12.05 -1.03 10.36
N PHE A 31 11.68 -1.18 9.08
CA PHE A 31 12.49 -0.69 7.97
C PHE A 31 12.75 0.83 8.05
N LEU A 32 11.72 1.65 8.29
CA LEU A 32 11.90 3.09 8.37
C LEU A 32 12.72 3.51 9.61
N THR A 33 12.60 2.79 10.72
CA THR A 33 13.44 3.05 11.90
C THR A 33 14.92 2.74 11.65
N GLU A 34 15.22 1.77 10.79
CA GLU A 34 16.58 1.44 10.39
C GLU A 34 17.13 2.36 9.29
N LEU A 35 16.26 2.82 8.39
CA LEU A 35 16.62 3.68 7.27
C LEU A 35 17.00 5.09 7.71
N TYR A 36 16.30 5.66 8.71
CA TYR A 36 16.53 7.02 9.16
C TYR A 36 17.44 7.09 10.40
N PRO A 37 18.49 7.94 10.38
CA PRO A 37 19.34 8.21 11.53
C PRO A 37 18.54 8.71 12.73
N SER A 38 19.02 8.43 13.94
CA SER A 38 18.36 8.78 15.20
C SER A 38 17.88 10.24 15.24
N ALA A 39 18.71 11.18 14.78
CA ALA A 39 18.42 12.62 14.78
C ALA A 39 17.21 13.05 13.92
N VAL A 40 16.88 12.32 12.84
CA VAL A 40 15.81 12.69 11.90
C VAL A 40 14.71 11.64 11.78
N ARG A 41 14.81 10.54 12.54
CA ARG A 41 13.93 9.37 12.44
C ARG A 41 12.45 9.68 12.55
N ALA A 42 12.06 10.49 13.53
CA ALA A 42 10.66 10.86 13.72
C ALA A 42 10.10 11.67 12.54
N ASN A 43 10.85 12.69 12.10
CA ASN A 43 10.44 13.57 11.00
C ASN A 43 10.45 12.83 9.65
N GLY A 44 11.47 11.98 9.40
CA GLY A 44 11.58 11.18 8.18
C GLY A 44 10.44 10.16 8.04
N GLN A 45 10.13 9.45 9.12
CA GLN A 45 8.98 8.52 9.15
C GLN A 45 7.65 9.25 8.92
N ALA A 46 7.42 10.34 9.64
CA ALA A 46 6.19 11.12 9.52
C ALA A 46 6.04 11.70 8.11
N PHE A 47 7.12 12.21 7.51
CA PHE A 47 7.11 12.72 6.15
C PHE A 47 6.74 11.62 5.14
N SER A 48 7.46 10.49 5.16
CA SER A 48 7.21 9.38 4.23
C SER A 48 5.79 8.82 4.35
N TYR A 49 5.29 8.68 5.58
CA TYR A 49 3.93 8.21 5.82
C TYR A 49 2.87 9.20 5.34
N ASN A 50 3.00 10.49 5.66
CA ASN A 50 2.04 11.50 5.25
C ASN A 50 2.09 11.77 3.75
N PHE A 51 3.27 11.73 3.14
CA PHE A 51 3.42 11.84 1.69
C PHE A 51 2.69 10.69 0.98
N GLY A 52 2.89 9.45 1.45
CA GLY A 52 2.14 8.29 0.96
C GLY A 52 0.63 8.45 1.11
N ARG A 53 0.15 8.97 2.27
CA ARG A 53 -1.29 9.25 2.47
C ARG A 53 -1.81 10.36 1.56
N ALA A 54 -1.04 11.43 1.34
CA ALA A 54 -1.44 12.53 0.47
C ALA A 54 -1.63 12.07 -0.98
N VAL A 55 -0.70 11.27 -1.49
CA VAL A 55 -0.83 10.61 -2.80
C VAL A 55 -1.99 9.60 -2.78
N GLY A 56 -2.10 8.83 -1.69
CA GLY A 56 -3.18 7.88 -1.42
C GLY A 56 -4.59 8.48 -1.49
N ALA A 57 -4.75 9.73 -1.05
CA ALA A 57 -6.03 10.43 -1.02
C ALA A 57 -6.59 10.74 -2.43
N LEU A 58 -5.76 10.69 -3.47
CA LEU A 58 -6.20 10.92 -4.85
C LEU A 58 -6.93 9.70 -5.44
N PHE A 59 -6.61 8.49 -4.97
CA PHE A 59 -7.11 7.25 -5.56
C PHE A 59 -8.64 7.09 -5.52
N PRO A 60 -9.36 7.41 -4.42
CA PRO A 60 -10.83 7.31 -4.41
C PRO A 60 -11.49 8.17 -5.50
N GLY A 61 -10.99 9.40 -5.70
CA GLY A 61 -11.49 10.30 -6.75
C GLY A 61 -11.18 9.79 -8.15
N LEU A 62 -9.96 9.30 -8.37
CA LEU A 62 -9.55 8.74 -9.66
C LEU A 62 -10.30 7.43 -10.00
N VAL A 63 -10.47 6.54 -9.03
CA VAL A 63 -11.28 5.32 -9.17
C VAL A 63 -12.72 5.69 -9.50
N GLY A 64 -13.31 6.67 -8.80
CA GLY A 64 -14.64 7.18 -9.08
C GLY A 64 -14.77 7.69 -10.52
N PHE A 65 -13.83 8.53 -10.97
CA PHE A 65 -13.82 9.07 -12.33
C PHE A 65 -13.69 7.98 -13.40
N ILE A 66 -12.79 7.01 -13.22
CA ILE A 66 -12.62 5.91 -14.17
C ILE A 66 -13.82 4.96 -14.14
N SER A 67 -14.47 4.79 -12.99
CA SER A 67 -15.66 3.96 -12.87
C SER A 67 -16.90 4.50 -13.61
N ALA A 68 -16.87 5.76 -14.05
CA ALA A 68 -17.90 6.33 -14.92
C ALA A 68 -17.84 5.76 -16.36
N LYS A 69 -16.66 5.30 -16.81
CA LYS A 69 -16.44 4.73 -18.15
C LYS A 69 -16.19 3.22 -18.13
N TYR A 70 -15.62 2.71 -17.05
CA TYR A 70 -15.29 1.29 -16.85
C TYR A 70 -16.01 0.73 -15.62
N SER A 71 -16.12 -0.60 -15.52
CA SER A 71 -16.67 -1.24 -14.33
C SER A 71 -15.85 -0.91 -13.07
N LEU A 72 -16.49 -0.72 -11.91
CA LEU A 72 -15.82 -0.44 -10.63
C LEU A 72 -14.71 -1.46 -10.30
N GLY A 73 -14.98 -2.75 -10.48
CA GLY A 73 -13.97 -3.80 -10.28
C GLY A 73 -12.75 -3.66 -11.18
N THR A 74 -12.92 -3.21 -12.43
CA THR A 74 -11.81 -2.97 -13.36
C THR A 74 -11.01 -1.74 -12.95
N ALA A 75 -11.67 -0.66 -12.53
CA ALA A 75 -10.99 0.53 -12.01
C ALA A 75 -10.14 0.17 -10.77
N ILE A 76 -10.72 -0.54 -9.79
CA ILE A 76 -10.01 -1.01 -8.60
C ILE A 76 -8.83 -1.91 -9.00
N ALA A 77 -9.03 -2.86 -9.91
CA ALA A 77 -7.97 -3.77 -10.34
C ALA A 77 -6.78 -3.04 -10.98
N ILE A 78 -7.03 -2.02 -11.81
CA ILE A 78 -5.98 -1.21 -12.45
C ILE A 78 -5.18 -0.44 -11.39
N PHE A 79 -5.87 0.26 -10.48
CA PHE A 79 -5.19 1.09 -9.47
C PHE A 79 -4.48 0.24 -8.41
N ALA A 80 -5.15 -0.79 -7.88
CA ALA A 80 -4.55 -1.69 -6.90
C ALA A 80 -3.38 -2.46 -7.52
N GLY A 81 -3.58 -3.05 -8.70
CA GLY A 81 -2.53 -3.76 -9.43
C GLY A 81 -1.34 -2.87 -9.73
N GLY A 82 -1.57 -1.66 -10.25
CA GLY A 82 -0.52 -0.68 -10.51
C GLY A 82 0.24 -0.26 -9.26
N ALA A 83 -0.46 -0.01 -8.15
CA ALA A 83 0.17 0.34 -6.87
C ALA A 83 1.02 -0.81 -6.32
N TYR A 84 0.53 -2.05 -6.35
CA TYR A 84 1.30 -3.21 -5.91
C TYR A 84 2.52 -3.47 -6.81
N CYS A 85 2.38 -3.33 -8.14
CA CYS A 85 3.50 -3.42 -9.06
C CYS A 85 4.56 -2.34 -8.75
N LEU A 86 4.13 -1.10 -8.48
CA LEU A 86 5.04 -0.03 -8.08
C LEU A 86 5.78 -0.39 -6.78
N VAL A 87 5.07 -0.91 -5.77
CA VAL A 87 5.70 -1.37 -4.52
C VAL A 87 6.73 -2.45 -4.79
N LEU A 88 6.44 -3.44 -5.62
CA LEU A 88 7.39 -4.50 -5.97
C LEU A 88 8.64 -3.95 -6.64
N VAL A 89 8.47 -3.04 -7.61
CA VAL A 89 9.59 -2.39 -8.30
C VAL A 89 10.42 -1.55 -7.34
N VAL A 90 9.78 -0.70 -6.53
CA VAL A 90 10.48 0.18 -5.57
C VAL A 90 11.22 -0.64 -4.53
N THR A 91 10.61 -1.70 -4.00
CA THR A 91 11.24 -2.60 -3.02
C THR A 91 12.53 -3.22 -3.57
N PHE A 92 12.61 -3.51 -4.87
CA PHE A 92 13.83 -4.00 -5.50
C PHE A 92 15.00 -3.00 -5.47
N PHE A 93 14.71 -1.70 -5.41
CA PHE A 93 15.71 -0.63 -5.31
C PHE A 93 16.02 -0.24 -3.86
N LEU A 94 15.24 -0.71 -2.88
CA LEU A 94 15.47 -0.41 -1.48
C LEU A 94 16.68 -1.21 -0.96
N PRO A 95 17.60 -0.55 -0.23
CA PRO A 95 18.73 -1.25 0.36
C PRO A 95 18.26 -2.16 1.50
N GLU A 96 18.85 -3.35 1.63
CA GLU A 96 18.65 -4.20 2.80
C GLU A 96 19.24 -3.51 4.04
N THR A 97 18.39 -3.20 5.03
CA THR A 97 18.79 -2.51 6.27
C THR A 97 18.98 -3.45 7.47
N LYS A 98 18.57 -4.71 7.33
CA LYS A 98 18.59 -5.71 8.41
C LYS A 98 19.98 -5.87 9.00
N GLY A 99 20.12 -5.50 10.28
CA GLY A 99 21.37 -5.68 11.04
C GLY A 99 22.40 -4.56 10.88
N LYS A 100 22.05 -3.41 10.28
CA LYS A 100 22.93 -2.23 10.29
C LYS A 100 23.05 -1.61 11.68
N GLN A 101 24.27 -1.15 12.02
CA GLN A 101 24.54 -0.35 13.21
C GLN A 101 23.76 0.97 13.10
N LEU A 102 22.78 1.14 13.98
CA LEU A 102 21.97 2.36 14.05
C LEU A 102 22.76 3.42 14.81
N HIS A 103 23.07 4.55 14.16
CA HIS A 103 23.70 5.73 14.77
C HIS A 103 22.65 6.84 14.95
#